data_AF-A0AAX2A912-F1
#
_entry.id   AF-A0AAX2A912-F1
#
_cell.length_a   1.000
_cell.length_b   1.000
_cell.length_c   1.000
_cell.angle_alpha   90.00
_cell.angle_beta   90.00
_cell.angle_gamma   90.00
#
_symmetry.space_group_name_H-M   'P 1'
#
loop_
_entity.id
_entity.type
_entity.pdbx_description
1 polymer ?
#
loop_
_entity_poly.entity_id
_entity_poly.type
_entity_poly.pdbx_seq_one_letter_code
_entity_poly.pdbx_strand_id
1 'polypeptide(L)'
;MYLKYFFTKEYCSCPLNSLSPDEIKKSYSKDLSRYDIKKVRYLNLVSKTLGFQDWTEYQKEYTNRILPFLEKNGLKKYAPEHKIELYKAEHDILFSYRKIADRIFLSQKPIPEKIFTGYGCRTDNYLYYQGLCTNNYDLYLDANYLESLIKSNDYLSIVEEQELDYLIPISLFDFCTLMNLVGDTFVIDGNNTKEHLSMTYESKLGLIEQDRFKGVAEIIHKQLKELEKGWIEIIPFNKNLVFLKAKDGSYDFVFRSLRDKPFISEFGKYIRTKNIPSLLNEEYDFDRWLYFGFKEKNKNIKEIKPFDIWLERDAHLSEVEYYKNNTLQDYPGQNSILKDYYTKKGTYSYYKKETKEILEGFKPFELENKVLYVSNLITIKDFAEFYIEKDKDNQSYQETRLNTLEDLSMINAEDDENAPISVTWYDAIAYCRYIENKYNVHARLLFQDEFELICPSLINKEYNREDIDMNLNYELNKSYTPFTNDIENELNFFYEKKQLSSPPPYMNDFENVVMKWAKPLEFIENNELLFCINERFNEWTNEFRGGHSKFVSAKYYIDKNNWVLASSTMKYKYRKVGFRVCYETPKDIK
;
A
#
# COMPACT_ATOMS: atom_id res chain seq x y z
N MET A 1 13.47 -11.66 -0.91
CA MET A 1 14.51 -10.73 -1.38
C MET A 1 14.50 -9.51 -0.48
N TYR A 2 15.46 -9.34 0.44
CA TYR A 2 15.53 -8.14 1.28
C TYR A 2 16.28 -7.04 0.55
N LEU A 3 15.53 -6.10 -0.03
CA LEU A 3 16.08 -4.97 -0.78
C LEU A 3 15.92 -3.70 0.04
N LYS A 4 16.88 -2.80 -0.11
CA LYS A 4 16.88 -1.49 0.54
C LYS A 4 16.33 -0.47 -0.43
N TYR A 5 15.32 0.28 -0.02
CA TYR A 5 14.70 1.30 -0.85
C TYR A 5 14.82 2.67 -0.20
N PHE A 6 15.03 3.68 -1.03
CA PHE A 6 14.74 5.07 -0.71
C PHE A 6 13.58 5.54 -1.59
N PHE A 7 13.05 6.73 -1.33
CA PHE A 7 11.93 7.24 -2.09
C PHE A 7 12.16 8.65 -2.62
N THR A 8 11.38 9.02 -3.64
CA THR A 8 11.40 10.33 -4.29
C THR A 8 10.17 11.15 -3.90
N LYS A 9 10.21 12.46 -4.17
CA LYS A 9 9.06 13.36 -4.01
C LYS A 9 7.89 13.05 -4.95
N GLU A 10 8.16 12.28 -6.00
CA GLU A 10 7.20 11.81 -7.00
C GLU A 10 6.50 10.51 -6.59
N TYR A 11 6.58 10.11 -5.33
CA TYR A 11 6.01 8.85 -4.84
C TYR A 11 6.59 7.61 -5.53
N CYS A 12 7.88 7.65 -5.91
CA CYS A 12 8.58 6.49 -6.45
C CYS A 12 9.46 5.84 -5.39
N SER A 13 9.50 4.51 -5.38
CA SER A 13 10.42 3.72 -4.56
C SER A 13 11.59 3.25 -5.41
N CYS A 14 12.81 3.49 -4.94
CA CYS A 14 14.03 3.25 -5.70
C CYS A 14 14.97 2.32 -4.94
N PRO A 15 15.42 1.20 -5.53
CA PRO A 15 16.35 0.29 -4.86
C PRO A 15 17.74 0.93 -4.71
N LEU A 16 18.40 0.66 -3.59
CA LEU A 16 19.77 1.09 -3.28
C LEU A 16 20.51 -0.02 -2.52
N ASN A 17 21.00 -1.00 -3.28
CA ASN A 17 21.63 -2.22 -2.75
C ASN A 17 23.14 -2.27 -2.99
N SER A 18 23.75 -1.14 -3.36
CA SER A 18 25.19 -1.01 -3.49
C SER A 18 25.61 0.44 -3.27
N LEU A 19 26.83 0.62 -2.79
CA LEU A 19 27.51 1.91 -2.75
C LEU A 19 28.41 2.13 -3.98
N SER A 20 28.68 1.11 -4.79
CA SER A 20 29.52 1.26 -5.98
C SER A 20 28.85 2.21 -6.99
N PRO A 21 29.53 3.29 -7.43
CA PRO A 21 28.98 4.21 -8.41
C PRO A 21 28.53 3.54 -9.71
N ASP A 22 29.22 2.49 -10.14
CA ASP A 22 28.91 1.76 -11.37
C ASP A 22 27.69 0.85 -11.21
N GLU A 23 27.52 0.22 -10.05
CA GLU A 23 26.35 -0.62 -9.77
C GLU A 23 25.09 0.24 -9.58
N ILE A 24 25.20 1.39 -8.92
CA ILE A 24 24.11 2.37 -8.80
C ILE A 24 23.65 2.84 -10.19
N LYS A 25 24.59 3.14 -11.09
CA LYS A 25 24.27 3.52 -12.48
C LYS A 25 23.58 2.39 -13.25
N LYS A 26 23.99 1.13 -13.04
CA LYS A 26 23.38 -0.05 -13.68
C LYS A 26 21.95 -0.28 -13.18
N SER A 27 21.69 -0.13 -11.88
CA SER A 27 20.35 -0.31 -11.29
C SER A 27 19.32 0.67 -11.86
N TYR A 28 19.70 1.94 -12.08
CA TYR A 28 18.82 2.91 -12.74
C TYR A 28 18.28 2.43 -14.09
N SER A 29 19.17 1.90 -14.95
CA SER A 29 18.82 1.52 -16.32
C SER A 29 17.86 0.34 -16.38
N LYS A 30 17.89 -0.53 -15.37
CA LYS A 30 17.10 -1.78 -15.32
C LYS A 30 15.69 -1.56 -14.79
N ASP A 31 15.55 -0.77 -13.73
CA ASP A 31 14.34 -0.80 -12.90
C ASP A 31 13.56 0.55 -12.89
N LEU A 32 14.19 1.66 -13.29
CA LEU A 32 13.65 3.01 -13.03
C LEU A 32 13.35 3.85 -14.26
N SER A 33 13.75 3.42 -15.46
CA SER A 33 13.44 4.13 -16.72
C SER A 33 11.93 4.25 -17.01
N ARG A 34 11.11 3.39 -16.38
CA ARG A 34 9.65 3.35 -16.56
C ARG A 34 8.87 4.34 -15.71
N TYR A 35 9.52 4.97 -14.71
CA TYR A 35 8.87 5.90 -13.77
C TYR A 35 9.11 7.38 -14.10
N ASP A 36 9.51 7.70 -15.34
CA ASP A 36 9.79 9.06 -15.83
C ASP A 36 10.82 9.88 -15.01
N ILE A 37 11.60 9.24 -14.12
CA ILE A 37 12.68 9.89 -13.38
C ILE A 37 13.93 9.97 -14.27
N LYS A 38 14.39 11.19 -14.58
CA LYS A 38 15.66 11.38 -15.33
C LYS A 38 16.86 10.84 -14.54
N LYS A 39 17.79 10.19 -15.24
CA LYS A 39 19.03 9.60 -14.68
C LYS A 39 19.81 10.53 -13.76
N VAL A 40 20.10 11.75 -14.22
CA VAL A 40 20.85 12.75 -13.45
C VAL A 40 20.14 13.08 -12.13
N ARG A 41 18.81 13.15 -12.15
CA ARG A 41 18.00 13.39 -10.96
C ARG A 41 18.08 12.22 -9.99
N TYR A 42 17.93 10.99 -10.47
CA TYR A 42 18.08 9.79 -9.66
C TYR A 42 19.44 9.73 -8.94
N LEU A 43 20.53 9.94 -9.68
CA LEU A 43 21.89 9.89 -9.13
C LEU A 43 22.11 10.97 -8.04
N ASN A 44 21.61 12.17 -8.25
CA ASN A 44 21.66 13.23 -7.23
C ASN A 44 20.79 12.91 -6.01
N LEU A 45 19.66 12.22 -6.17
CA LEU A 45 18.85 11.76 -5.05
C LEU A 45 19.59 10.69 -4.23
N VAL A 46 20.19 9.69 -4.88
CA VAL A 46 21.02 8.67 -4.21
C VAL A 46 22.13 9.33 -3.38
N SER A 47 22.83 10.30 -3.97
CA SER A 47 23.92 11.03 -3.29
C SER A 47 23.44 11.70 -2.00
N LYS A 48 22.29 12.40 -2.08
CA LYS A 48 21.67 13.05 -0.92
C LYS A 48 21.18 12.07 0.13
N THR A 49 20.59 10.96 -0.29
CA THR A 49 20.19 9.86 0.61
C THR A 49 21.37 9.35 1.42
N LEU A 50 22.54 9.19 0.78
CA LEU A 50 23.78 8.73 1.41
C LEU A 50 24.55 9.82 2.17
N GLY A 51 24.05 11.06 2.21
CA GLY A 51 24.62 12.18 2.98
C GLY A 51 25.63 13.05 2.23
N PHE A 52 25.63 13.02 0.90
CA PHE A 52 26.49 13.84 0.03
C PHE A 52 25.68 14.94 -0.70
N GLN A 53 26.35 15.98 -1.17
CA GLN A 53 25.73 17.12 -1.84
C GLN A 53 25.15 16.75 -3.21
N ASP A 54 25.97 16.09 -4.04
CA ASP A 54 25.63 15.70 -5.41
C ASP A 54 26.42 14.46 -5.87
N TRP A 55 26.10 14.00 -7.09
CA TRP A 55 26.69 12.79 -7.65
C TRP A 55 28.18 12.91 -7.94
N THR A 56 28.66 14.09 -8.32
CA THR A 56 30.08 14.31 -8.62
C THR A 56 30.91 14.22 -7.34
N GLU A 57 30.45 14.85 -6.25
CA GLU A 57 31.05 14.70 -4.94
C GLU A 57 31.01 13.23 -4.49
N TYR A 58 29.86 12.56 -4.59
CA TYR A 58 29.73 11.16 -4.20
C TYR A 58 30.76 10.25 -4.88
N GLN A 59 30.95 10.39 -6.20
CA GLN A 59 31.93 9.59 -6.94
C GLN A 59 33.36 9.79 -6.44
N LYS A 60 33.73 11.03 -6.10
CA LYS A 60 35.05 11.36 -5.56
C LYS A 60 35.23 10.79 -4.15
N GLU A 61 34.24 10.98 -3.29
CA GLU A 61 34.29 10.56 -1.89
C GLU A 61 34.14 9.04 -1.71
N TYR A 62 33.54 8.34 -2.69
CA TYR A 62 33.53 6.89 -2.71
C TYR A 62 34.96 6.33 -2.67
N THR A 63 35.84 6.81 -3.55
CA THR A 63 37.24 6.38 -3.60
C THR A 63 38.05 6.95 -2.44
N ASN A 64 37.84 8.22 -2.07
CA ASN A 64 38.71 8.91 -1.12
C ASN A 64 38.35 8.67 0.35
N ARG A 65 37.11 8.28 0.66
CA ARG A 65 36.62 8.13 2.04
C ARG A 65 35.91 6.81 2.28
N ILE A 66 34.99 6.39 1.40
CA ILE A 66 34.23 5.15 1.63
C ILE A 66 35.16 3.95 1.57
N LEU A 67 35.92 3.75 0.49
CA LEU A 67 36.84 2.61 0.37
C LEU A 67 37.88 2.56 1.51
N PRO A 68 38.58 3.66 1.86
CA PRO A 68 39.48 3.67 3.02
C PRO A 68 38.78 3.39 4.35
N PHE A 69 37.53 3.85 4.52
CA PHE A 69 36.76 3.56 5.72
C PHE A 69 36.40 2.07 5.83
N LEU A 70 36.05 1.44 4.71
CA LEU A 70 35.79 0.00 4.68
C LEU A 70 37.02 -0.79 5.11
N GLU A 71 38.17 -0.47 4.53
CA GLU A 71 39.45 -1.11 4.84
C GLU A 71 39.84 -0.91 6.31
N LYS A 72 39.83 0.35 6.79
CA LYS A 72 40.20 0.70 8.17
C LYS A 72 39.37 -0.04 9.22
N ASN A 73 38.08 -0.27 8.96
CA ASN A 73 37.17 -0.91 9.92
C ASN A 73 37.06 -2.43 9.75
N GLY A 74 37.82 -3.03 8.82
CA GLY A 74 37.80 -4.45 8.55
C GLY A 74 36.50 -4.94 7.90
N LEU A 75 35.85 -4.08 7.11
CA LEU A 75 34.65 -4.38 6.31
C LEU A 75 35.10 -5.09 5.02
N LYS A 76 35.38 -6.39 5.13
CA LYS A 76 36.11 -7.17 4.11
C LYS A 76 35.22 -7.70 3.00
N LYS A 77 34.06 -8.26 3.38
CA LYS A 77 33.16 -8.94 2.46
C LYS A 77 31.82 -8.23 2.47
N TYR A 78 31.55 -7.47 1.41
CA TYR A 78 30.21 -6.96 1.23
C TYR A 78 29.27 -8.16 1.11
N ALA A 79 28.15 -8.11 1.80
CA ALA A 79 27.09 -9.10 1.71
C ALA A 79 25.95 -8.59 0.80
N PRO A 80 26.18 -8.28 -0.50
CA PRO A 80 25.05 -8.07 -1.39
C PRO A 80 24.38 -9.42 -1.62
N GLU A 81 23.06 -9.40 -1.72
CA GLU A 81 22.29 -10.48 -2.35
C GLU A 81 22.41 -11.86 -1.67
N HIS A 82 21.54 -12.09 -0.69
CA HIS A 82 20.97 -13.41 -0.30
C HIS A 82 21.91 -14.49 0.23
N LYS A 83 23.23 -14.31 0.23
CA LYS A 83 24.16 -15.34 0.71
C LYS A 83 24.50 -15.21 2.19
N ILE A 84 24.31 -14.01 2.77
CA ILE A 84 24.66 -13.68 4.14
C ILE A 84 23.54 -12.77 4.69
N GLU A 85 22.72 -13.29 5.61
CA GLU A 85 21.64 -12.53 6.25
C GLU A 85 22.11 -12.04 7.64
N LEU A 86 22.83 -10.92 7.68
CA LEU A 86 23.38 -10.37 8.94
C LEU A 86 22.34 -10.04 10.01
N TYR A 87 21.06 -10.02 9.65
CA TYR A 87 19.92 -9.58 10.47
C TYR A 87 19.01 -10.75 10.86
N LYS A 88 19.47 -11.99 10.65
CA LYS A 88 18.71 -13.19 10.95
C LYS A 88 19.60 -14.28 11.57
N ALA A 89 19.06 -15.00 12.54
CA ALA A 89 19.58 -16.30 12.99
C ALA A 89 19.14 -17.43 12.04
N GLU A 90 19.71 -18.64 12.19
CA GLU A 90 19.20 -19.82 11.46
C GLU A 90 17.72 -20.06 11.79
N HIS A 91 17.32 -19.83 13.04
CA HIS A 91 15.96 -19.94 13.53
C HIS A 91 15.57 -18.70 14.37
N ASP A 92 14.41 -18.12 14.06
CA ASP A 92 13.58 -17.27 14.93
C ASP A 92 13.93 -15.80 15.22
N ILE A 93 15.19 -15.36 15.20
CA ILE A 93 15.50 -13.91 15.34
C ILE A 93 15.57 -13.25 13.95
N LEU A 94 14.75 -12.23 13.71
CA LEU A 94 14.71 -11.49 12.45
C LEU A 94 14.38 -10.00 12.68
N PHE A 95 15.29 -9.12 12.27
CA PHE A 95 15.04 -7.68 12.17
C PHE A 95 15.03 -7.23 10.70
N SER A 96 14.21 -6.23 10.39
CA SER A 96 14.24 -5.60 9.07
C SER A 96 15.28 -4.47 9.02
N TYR A 97 15.76 -4.12 7.83
CA TYR A 97 16.66 -2.97 7.67
C TYR A 97 16.01 -1.68 8.16
N ARG A 98 14.70 -1.51 7.95
CA ARG A 98 13.97 -0.34 8.44
C ARG A 98 14.00 -0.26 9.96
N LYS A 99 13.74 -1.37 10.69
CA LYS A 99 13.81 -1.37 12.17
C LYS A 99 15.20 -0.91 12.65
N ILE A 100 16.26 -1.45 12.05
CA ILE A 100 17.65 -1.09 12.37
C ILE A 100 17.93 0.39 12.05
N ALA A 101 17.57 0.83 10.85
CA ALA A 101 17.77 2.21 10.40
C ALA A 101 16.99 3.20 11.29
N ASP A 102 15.73 2.93 11.58
CA ASP A 102 14.90 3.82 12.40
C ASP A 102 15.46 3.92 13.83
N ARG A 103 15.93 2.81 14.44
CA ARG A 103 16.61 2.86 15.75
C ARG A 103 17.88 3.70 15.70
N ILE A 104 18.72 3.54 14.68
CA ILE A 104 19.99 4.26 14.56
C ILE A 104 19.78 5.75 14.31
N PHE A 105 18.84 6.12 13.43
CA PHE A 105 18.73 7.50 12.95
C PHE A 105 17.63 8.32 13.63
N LEU A 106 16.59 7.69 14.18
CA LEU A 106 15.35 8.37 14.62
C LEU A 106 15.09 8.27 16.12
N SER A 107 15.90 7.49 16.86
CA SER A 107 15.57 7.18 18.25
C SER A 107 15.80 8.29 19.25
N GLN A 108 16.68 9.24 18.92
CA GLN A 108 17.20 10.24 19.86
C GLN A 108 17.91 9.62 21.08
N LYS A 109 18.08 8.29 21.11
CA LYS A 109 18.94 7.55 22.04
C LYS A 109 20.37 7.53 21.50
N PRO A 110 21.38 7.17 22.32
CA PRO A 110 22.72 6.89 21.81
C PRO A 110 22.68 5.89 20.66
N ILE A 111 23.51 6.10 19.65
CA ILE A 111 23.64 5.14 18.55
C ILE A 111 24.10 3.80 19.15
N PRO A 112 23.42 2.68 18.83
CA PRO A 112 23.88 1.36 19.23
C PRO A 112 25.34 1.12 18.86
N GLU A 113 26.10 0.50 19.75
CA GLU A 113 27.42 -0.05 19.44
C GLU A 113 27.26 -1.41 18.76
N LYS A 114 26.30 -2.21 19.26
CA LYS A 114 25.98 -3.53 18.70
C LYS A 114 24.48 -3.80 18.76
N ILE A 115 23.98 -4.54 17.78
CA ILE A 115 22.62 -5.08 17.77
C ILE A 115 22.73 -6.59 17.65
N PHE A 116 22.03 -7.33 18.53
CA PHE A 116 21.99 -8.79 18.46
C PHE A 116 20.99 -9.19 17.39
N THR A 117 21.45 -9.93 16.39
CA THR A 117 20.63 -10.46 15.30
C THR A 117 20.64 -11.98 15.26
N GLY A 118 21.49 -12.62 16.08
CA GLY A 118 21.75 -14.05 16.06
C GLY A 118 22.53 -14.53 14.84
N TYR A 119 23.08 -13.63 14.02
CA TYR A 119 23.91 -14.02 12.88
C TYR A 119 25.14 -14.84 13.32
N GLY A 120 25.25 -16.05 12.74
CA GLY A 120 26.32 -16.99 13.07
C GLY A 120 26.16 -17.67 14.43
N CYS A 121 25.01 -17.55 15.08
CA CYS A 121 24.63 -18.36 16.24
C CYS A 121 23.78 -19.56 15.80
N ARG A 122 24.07 -20.72 16.38
CA ARG A 122 23.14 -21.85 16.42
C ARG A 122 22.13 -21.59 17.53
N THR A 123 20.87 -21.42 17.15
CA THR A 123 19.78 -21.10 18.07
C THR A 123 18.65 -22.10 17.93
N ASP A 124 18.00 -22.43 19.04
CA ASP A 124 16.79 -23.26 19.07
C ASP A 124 15.88 -22.83 20.24
N ASN A 125 14.76 -23.52 20.45
CA ASN A 125 13.77 -23.22 21.47
C ASN A 125 13.67 -24.32 22.52
N TYR A 126 13.71 -23.96 23.81
CA TYR A 126 13.64 -24.93 24.91
C TYR A 126 12.36 -25.76 24.91
N LEU A 127 11.21 -25.16 24.58
CA LEU A 127 9.92 -25.88 24.61
C LEU A 127 9.82 -26.97 23.54
N TYR A 128 10.56 -26.85 22.44
CA TYR A 128 10.67 -27.89 21.42
C TYR A 128 11.21 -29.20 22.02
N TYR A 129 12.24 -29.11 22.84
CA TYR A 129 12.85 -30.27 23.51
C TYR A 129 12.00 -30.85 24.65
N GLN A 130 11.08 -30.05 25.19
CA GLN A 130 10.10 -30.51 26.17
C GLN A 130 8.86 -31.17 25.54
N GLY A 131 8.78 -31.24 24.21
CA GLY A 131 7.59 -31.74 23.50
C GLY A 131 6.36 -30.84 23.71
N LEU A 132 6.56 -29.61 24.16
CA LEU A 132 5.51 -28.63 24.42
C LEU A 132 5.35 -27.78 23.16
N CYS A 133 4.32 -28.09 22.36
CA CYS A 133 4.00 -27.32 21.17
C CYS A 133 3.58 -25.87 21.50
N THR A 134 3.78 -25.00 20.52
CA THR A 134 3.67 -23.53 20.46
C THR A 134 2.34 -22.88 20.90
N ASN A 135 1.38 -23.62 21.47
CA ASN A 135 0.02 -23.15 21.75
C ASN A 135 -0.43 -23.24 23.23
N ASN A 136 0.45 -23.61 24.16
CA ASN A 136 0.12 -23.52 25.59
C ASN A 136 0.35 -22.08 26.07
N TYR A 137 -0.72 -21.29 26.05
CA TYR A 137 -0.76 -19.86 26.40
C TYR A 137 -0.40 -19.54 27.86
N ASP A 138 -0.23 -20.56 28.73
CA ASP A 138 -0.05 -20.38 30.18
C ASP A 138 1.34 -20.78 30.71
N LEU A 139 2.31 -21.13 29.86
CA LEU A 139 3.62 -21.62 30.31
C LEU A 139 4.61 -20.48 30.59
N TYR A 140 4.75 -20.16 31.88
CA TYR A 140 5.97 -19.67 32.54
C TYR A 140 6.59 -18.32 32.11
N LEU A 141 5.79 -17.25 32.02
CA LEU A 141 6.33 -15.88 31.93
C LEU A 141 6.78 -15.29 33.30
N ASP A 142 7.23 -16.09 34.27
CA ASP A 142 7.75 -15.55 35.54
C ASP A 142 9.28 -15.37 35.47
N ALA A 143 9.77 -14.17 35.76
CA ALA A 143 11.20 -13.85 35.69
C ALA A 143 12.04 -14.71 36.66
N ASN A 144 11.54 -15.01 37.87
CA ASN A 144 12.28 -15.84 38.83
C ASN A 144 12.34 -17.30 38.37
N TYR A 145 11.24 -17.82 37.83
CA TYR A 145 11.22 -19.13 37.22
C TYR A 145 12.21 -19.22 36.06
N LEU A 146 12.22 -18.20 35.18
CA LEU A 146 13.13 -18.13 34.04
C LEU A 146 14.60 -18.15 34.49
N GLU A 147 14.95 -17.37 35.51
CA GLU A 147 16.30 -17.41 36.10
C GLU A 147 16.68 -18.78 36.65
N SER A 148 15.72 -19.50 37.25
CA SER A 148 15.95 -20.85 37.75
C SER A 148 16.10 -21.85 36.61
N LEU A 149 15.31 -21.70 35.55
CA LEU A 149 15.30 -22.58 34.38
C LEU A 149 16.66 -22.54 33.66
N ILE A 150 17.16 -21.34 33.35
CA ILE A 150 18.41 -21.17 32.61
C ILE A 150 19.65 -21.67 33.37
N LYS A 151 19.51 -21.87 34.70
CA LYS A 151 20.55 -22.45 35.58
C LYS A 151 20.34 -23.94 35.83
N SER A 152 19.25 -24.53 35.34
CA SER A 152 18.93 -25.94 35.56
C SER A 152 19.82 -26.85 34.74
N ASN A 153 20.09 -28.05 35.27
CA ASN A 153 20.90 -29.05 34.56
C ASN A 153 20.26 -29.48 33.23
N ASP A 154 18.93 -29.54 33.18
CA ASP A 154 18.17 -29.92 31.97
C ASP A 154 18.37 -28.91 30.83
N TYR A 155 18.23 -27.62 31.13
CA TYR A 155 18.48 -26.57 30.14
C TYR A 155 19.93 -26.59 29.66
N LEU A 156 20.89 -26.70 30.59
CA LEU A 156 22.32 -26.70 30.27
C LEU A 156 22.73 -27.95 29.47
N SER A 157 22.17 -29.13 29.79
CA SER A 157 22.45 -30.36 29.04
C SER A 157 21.95 -30.27 27.61
N ILE A 158 20.77 -29.68 27.35
CA ILE A 158 20.28 -29.48 25.99
C ILE A 158 21.23 -28.56 25.20
N VAL A 159 21.65 -27.43 25.81
CA VAL A 159 22.59 -26.50 25.16
C VAL A 159 23.89 -27.22 24.78
N GLU A 160 24.42 -28.05 25.66
CA GLU A 160 25.66 -28.81 25.42
C GLU A 160 25.48 -29.93 24.39
N GLU A 161 24.47 -30.80 24.56
CA GLU A 161 24.21 -31.95 23.69
C GLU A 161 23.89 -31.54 22.24
N GLN A 162 23.20 -30.41 22.07
CA GLN A 162 22.79 -29.90 20.77
C GLN A 162 23.80 -28.90 20.19
N GLU A 163 24.86 -28.59 20.95
CA GLU A 163 25.91 -27.63 20.59
C GLU A 163 25.34 -26.25 20.19
N LEU A 164 24.38 -25.76 20.99
CA LEU A 164 23.71 -24.49 20.75
C LEU A 164 24.52 -23.32 21.31
N ASP A 165 24.58 -22.22 20.56
CA ASP A 165 25.13 -20.96 21.10
C ASP A 165 24.09 -20.28 22.01
N TYR A 166 22.80 -20.43 21.73
CA TYR A 166 21.72 -19.87 22.55
C TYR A 166 20.43 -20.68 22.43
N LEU A 167 19.86 -21.07 23.56
CA LEU A 167 18.57 -21.77 23.63
C LEU A 167 17.51 -20.78 24.13
N ILE A 168 16.49 -20.50 23.32
CA ILE A 168 15.44 -19.55 23.69
C ILE A 168 14.61 -20.17 24.83
N PRO A 169 14.60 -19.57 26.03
CA PRO A 169 14.05 -20.21 27.22
C PRO A 169 12.54 -20.03 27.41
N ILE A 170 11.89 -19.28 26.51
CA ILE A 170 10.44 -18.99 26.52
C ILE A 170 9.80 -19.44 25.21
N SER A 171 8.47 -19.37 25.10
CA SER A 171 7.79 -19.68 23.84
C SER A 171 8.25 -18.75 22.72
N LEU A 172 8.31 -19.25 21.48
CA LEU A 172 8.64 -18.42 20.31
C LEU A 172 7.65 -17.26 20.13
N PHE A 173 6.38 -17.48 20.49
CA PHE A 173 5.36 -16.45 20.43
C PHE A 173 5.65 -15.29 21.38
N ASP A 174 6.01 -15.59 22.63
CA ASP A 174 6.38 -14.58 23.63
C ASP A 174 7.69 -13.89 23.27
N PHE A 175 8.66 -14.67 22.80
CA PHE A 175 9.95 -14.15 22.35
C PHE A 175 9.80 -13.15 21.20
N CYS A 176 8.91 -13.42 20.23
CA CYS A 176 8.60 -12.50 19.14
C CYS A 176 8.10 -11.13 19.64
N THR A 177 7.34 -11.07 20.74
CA THR A 177 6.87 -9.78 21.31
C THR A 177 8.02 -8.90 21.82
N LEU A 178 9.16 -9.51 22.15
CA LEU A 178 10.37 -8.81 22.60
C LEU A 178 11.27 -8.37 21.44
N MET A 179 11.05 -8.91 20.23
CA MET A 179 11.87 -8.67 19.03
C MET A 179 11.56 -7.32 18.36
N ASN A 180 11.75 -6.25 19.12
CA ASN A 180 11.65 -4.89 18.64
C ASN A 180 12.94 -4.10 18.91
N LEU A 181 13.13 -3.01 18.17
CA LEU A 181 14.25 -2.08 18.38
C LEU A 181 13.81 -0.74 19.00
N VAL A 182 12.55 -0.66 19.47
CA VAL A 182 12.07 0.46 20.29
C VAL A 182 12.68 0.36 21.70
N GLY A 183 12.60 -0.82 22.29
CA GLY A 183 13.30 -1.20 23.52
C GLY A 183 14.76 -1.58 23.27
N ASP A 184 15.43 -1.98 24.35
CA ASP A 184 16.89 -2.16 24.39
C ASP A 184 17.32 -3.64 24.60
N THR A 185 16.38 -4.59 24.59
CA THR A 185 16.63 -6.03 24.83
C THR A 185 17.70 -6.62 23.92
N PHE A 186 17.75 -6.20 22.65
CA PHE A 186 18.70 -6.68 21.65
C PHE A 186 19.80 -5.64 21.32
N VAL A 187 20.01 -4.63 22.18
CA VAL A 187 20.86 -3.48 21.89
C VAL A 187 21.94 -3.29 22.96
N ILE A 188 23.20 -3.20 22.54
CA ILE A 188 24.29 -2.65 23.35
C ILE A 188 24.55 -1.24 22.85
N ASP A 189 24.48 -0.28 23.76
CA ASP A 189 24.76 1.14 23.53
C ASP A 189 25.40 1.74 24.78
N GLY A 190 25.89 2.98 24.66
CA GLY A 190 26.52 3.72 25.76
C GLY A 190 25.55 4.18 26.86
N ASN A 191 24.27 3.78 26.82
CA ASN A 191 23.31 4.09 27.88
C ASN A 191 23.38 3.04 29.00
N ASN A 192 23.50 3.51 30.24
CA ASN A 192 23.54 2.62 31.41
C ASN A 192 22.14 2.14 31.84
N THR A 193 21.10 2.93 31.56
CA THR A 193 19.71 2.53 31.85
C THR A 193 19.10 1.90 30.61
N LYS A 194 18.66 0.64 30.72
CA LYS A 194 17.99 -0.08 29.64
C LYS A 194 16.48 -0.01 29.79
N GLU A 195 15.80 0.28 28.69
CA GLU A 195 14.35 0.27 28.60
C GLU A 195 13.92 -0.98 27.83
N HIS A 196 13.39 -1.97 28.53
CA HIS A 196 12.87 -3.19 27.92
C HIS A 196 11.38 -3.03 27.64
N LEU A 197 10.97 -3.30 26.40
CA LEU A 197 9.61 -3.15 25.92
C LEU A 197 9.14 -4.42 25.23
N SER A 198 7.87 -4.74 25.40
CA SER A 198 7.17 -5.81 24.70
C SER A 198 6.01 -5.26 23.87
N MET A 199 5.78 -5.89 22.71
CA MET A 199 4.70 -5.58 21.78
C MET A 199 3.61 -6.65 21.84
N THR A 200 3.07 -6.90 23.04
CA THR A 200 2.08 -7.96 23.32
C THR A 200 0.78 -7.85 22.52
N TYR A 201 0.45 -6.67 21.99
CA TYR A 201 -0.70 -6.49 21.10
C TYR A 201 -0.53 -7.17 19.74
N GLU A 202 0.70 -7.41 19.26
CA GLU A 202 0.95 -8.20 18.04
C GLU A 202 0.45 -9.65 18.20
N SER A 203 0.42 -10.10 19.46
CA SER A 203 -0.04 -11.39 19.92
C SER A 203 -1.52 -11.41 20.35
N LYS A 204 -2.28 -10.33 20.11
CA LYS A 204 -3.68 -10.17 20.56
C LYS A 204 -3.87 -10.26 22.09
N LEU A 205 -2.82 -10.03 22.86
CA LEU A 205 -2.87 -10.03 24.34
C LEU A 205 -3.12 -8.63 24.93
N GLY A 206 -3.30 -7.61 24.09
CA GLY A 206 -3.41 -6.22 24.55
C GLY A 206 -2.12 -5.75 25.24
N LEU A 207 -2.25 -5.01 26.34
CA LEU A 207 -1.12 -4.46 27.14
C LEU A 207 -1.04 -5.02 28.57
N ILE A 208 -1.84 -6.02 28.92
CA ILE A 208 -2.06 -6.46 30.31
C ILE A 208 -0.76 -7.01 30.95
N GLU A 209 0.12 -7.62 30.15
CA GLU A 209 1.32 -8.33 30.64
C GLU A 209 2.64 -7.54 30.48
N GLN A 210 2.61 -6.25 30.10
CA GLN A 210 3.84 -5.50 29.77
C GLN A 210 4.91 -5.54 30.86
N ASP A 211 4.53 -5.38 32.13
CA ASP A 211 5.47 -5.38 33.25
C ASP A 211 6.13 -6.75 33.45
N ARG A 212 5.39 -7.83 33.22
CA ARG A 212 5.88 -9.20 33.32
C ARG A 212 6.94 -9.49 32.26
N PHE A 213 6.69 -9.05 31.03
CA PHE A 213 7.63 -9.18 29.92
C PHE A 213 8.91 -8.36 30.12
N LYS A 214 8.86 -7.27 30.90
CA LYS A 214 10.05 -6.46 31.20
C LYS A 214 11.11 -7.27 31.96
N GLY A 215 10.74 -7.99 33.02
CA GLY A 215 11.67 -8.83 33.78
C GLY A 215 12.25 -9.98 32.95
N VAL A 216 11.42 -10.61 32.11
CA VAL A 216 11.86 -11.63 31.15
C VAL A 216 12.88 -11.07 30.15
N ALA A 217 12.62 -9.88 29.60
CA ALA A 217 13.51 -9.22 28.66
C ALA A 217 14.86 -8.81 29.28
N GLU A 218 14.88 -8.42 30.55
CA GLU A 218 16.12 -8.13 31.28
C GLU A 218 17.01 -9.39 31.40
N ILE A 219 16.42 -10.54 31.73
CA ILE A 219 17.14 -11.83 31.83
C ILE A 219 17.69 -12.24 30.47
N ILE A 220 16.86 -12.18 29.41
CA ILE A 220 17.28 -12.48 28.04
C ILE A 220 18.42 -11.55 27.62
N HIS A 221 18.29 -10.24 27.83
CA HIS A 221 19.33 -9.27 27.50
C HIS A 221 20.67 -9.62 28.18
N LYS A 222 20.64 -10.03 29.46
CA LYS A 222 21.82 -10.46 30.19
C LYS A 222 22.48 -11.69 29.54
N GLN A 223 21.71 -12.73 29.21
CA GLN A 223 22.23 -13.92 28.54
C GLN A 223 22.87 -13.57 27.18
N LEU A 224 22.19 -12.75 26.37
CA LEU A 224 22.69 -12.36 25.06
C LEU A 224 24.03 -11.60 25.15
N LYS A 225 24.24 -10.79 26.19
CA LYS A 225 25.50 -10.06 26.40
C LYS A 225 26.69 -10.97 26.70
N GLU A 226 26.44 -12.18 27.22
CA GLU A 226 27.48 -13.17 27.49
C GLU A 226 27.95 -13.89 26.21
N LEU A 227 27.17 -13.80 25.13
CA LEU A 227 27.49 -14.42 23.85
C LEU A 227 28.58 -13.64 23.08
N GLU A 228 29.55 -14.37 22.54
CA GLU A 228 30.58 -13.81 21.66
C GLU A 228 30.14 -13.65 20.20
N LYS A 229 29.07 -14.36 19.79
CA LYS A 229 28.51 -14.38 18.42
C LYS A 229 27.12 -13.74 18.38
N GLY A 230 26.54 -13.58 17.20
CA GLY A 230 25.19 -13.05 17.03
C GLY A 230 25.07 -11.53 17.12
N TRP A 231 26.14 -10.84 17.52
CA TRP A 231 26.20 -9.38 17.58
C TRP A 231 26.74 -8.77 16.29
N ILE A 232 26.00 -7.79 15.76
CA ILE A 232 26.41 -6.96 14.63
C ILE A 232 26.91 -5.62 15.17
N GLU A 233 28.17 -5.29 14.87
CA GLU A 233 28.80 -4.02 15.20
C GLU A 233 28.24 -2.91 14.29
N ILE A 234 27.92 -1.78 14.89
CA ILE A 234 27.33 -0.62 14.22
C ILE A 234 28.41 0.45 14.09
N ILE A 235 28.77 0.80 12.86
CA ILE A 235 29.90 1.70 12.58
C ILE A 235 29.41 2.91 11.79
N PRO A 236 29.18 4.06 12.45
CA PRO A 236 28.71 5.26 11.76
C PRO A 236 29.76 5.82 10.80
N PHE A 237 29.35 6.12 9.57
CA PHE A 237 30.20 6.81 8.59
C PHE A 237 29.87 8.31 8.53
N ASN A 238 28.58 8.63 8.45
CA ASN A 238 28.07 9.99 8.51
C ASN A 238 26.63 9.99 9.09
N LYS A 239 25.97 11.15 9.14
CA LYS A 239 24.60 11.31 9.67
C LYS A 239 23.48 10.56 8.92
N ASN A 240 23.79 9.98 7.76
CA ASN A 240 22.88 9.37 6.81
C ASN A 240 23.25 7.93 6.43
N LEU A 241 24.47 7.48 6.72
CA LEU A 241 25.02 6.18 6.32
C LEU A 241 25.76 5.53 7.48
N VAL A 242 25.38 4.29 7.79
CA VAL A 242 25.97 3.47 8.84
C VAL A 242 26.25 2.07 8.30
N PHE A 243 27.39 1.51 8.66
CA PHE A 243 27.78 0.16 8.29
C PHE A 243 27.45 -0.82 9.41
N LEU A 244 27.02 -2.01 9.01
CA LEU A 244 26.69 -3.15 9.86
C LEU A 244 27.77 -4.20 9.65
N LYS A 245 28.47 -4.63 10.69
CA LYS A 245 29.62 -5.54 10.58
C LYS A 245 29.47 -6.76 11.48
N ALA A 246 29.64 -7.93 10.89
CA ALA A 246 29.77 -9.18 11.63
C ALA A 246 31.23 -9.47 12.03
N LYS A 247 31.40 -10.41 12.97
CA LYS A 247 32.71 -10.82 13.52
C LYS A 247 33.68 -11.34 12.44
N ASP A 248 33.17 -11.98 11.39
CA ASP A 248 33.94 -12.51 10.25
C ASP A 248 34.40 -11.42 9.26
N GLY A 249 34.00 -10.16 9.46
CA GLY A 249 34.25 -9.05 8.56
C GLY A 249 33.27 -8.95 7.39
N SER A 250 32.23 -9.80 7.36
CA SER A 250 31.08 -9.62 6.48
C SER A 250 30.34 -8.35 6.90
N TYR A 251 29.89 -7.56 5.92
CA TYR A 251 29.25 -6.30 6.21
C TYR A 251 28.11 -5.95 5.26
N ASP A 252 27.23 -5.09 5.76
CA ASP A 252 26.21 -4.40 5.00
C ASP A 252 26.11 -2.93 5.45
N PHE A 253 25.15 -2.18 4.94
CA PHE A 253 24.90 -0.79 5.28
C PHE A 253 23.41 -0.47 5.33
N VAL A 254 23.07 0.49 6.20
CA VAL A 254 21.76 1.11 6.29
C VAL A 254 21.89 2.62 6.13
N PHE A 255 20.82 3.25 5.66
CA PHE A 255 20.75 4.69 5.48
C PHE A 255 19.47 5.26 6.08
N ARG A 256 19.49 6.57 6.35
CA ARG A 256 18.36 7.27 6.94
C ARG A 256 17.12 7.19 6.02
N SER A 257 15.95 6.99 6.61
CA SER A 257 14.67 6.88 5.89
C SER A 257 14.54 5.65 4.97
N LEU A 258 15.32 4.59 5.21
CA LEU A 258 15.26 3.35 4.45
C LEU A 258 13.88 2.67 4.52
N ARG A 259 13.52 1.95 3.45
CA ARG A 259 12.33 1.07 3.38
C ARG A 259 12.75 -0.34 2.97
N ASP A 260 12.13 -1.34 3.57
CA ASP A 260 12.41 -2.76 3.30
C ASP A 260 11.78 -3.28 1.99
N LYS A 261 10.75 -2.58 1.53
CA LYS A 261 9.92 -2.98 0.38
C LYS A 261 9.61 -1.74 -0.45
N PRO A 262 9.42 -1.89 -1.77
CA PRO A 262 8.92 -0.78 -2.57
C PRO A 262 7.45 -0.50 -2.19
N PHE A 263 7.03 0.75 -2.29
CA PHE A 263 5.61 1.07 -2.27
C PHE A 263 4.94 0.48 -3.51
N ILE A 264 3.95 -0.38 -3.31
CA ILE A 264 3.16 -0.96 -4.40
C ILE A 264 1.80 -0.28 -4.37
N SER A 265 1.59 0.63 -5.32
CA SER A 265 0.28 1.24 -5.50
C SER A 265 -0.69 0.19 -6.00
N GLU A 266 -1.82 0.01 -5.32
CA GLU A 266 -2.91 -0.87 -5.78
C GLU A 266 -3.46 -0.46 -7.17
N PHE A 267 -3.28 0.82 -7.53
CA PHE A 267 -3.66 1.37 -8.82
C PHE A 267 -2.55 1.31 -9.87
N GLY A 268 -1.29 1.16 -9.46
CA GLY A 268 -0.11 1.44 -10.30
C GLY A 268 0.05 0.51 -11.51
N LYS A 269 -0.61 -0.65 -11.50
CA LYS A 269 -0.66 -1.57 -12.65
C LYS A 269 -1.55 -1.05 -13.77
N TYR A 270 -2.56 -0.24 -13.45
CA TYR A 270 -3.67 0.09 -14.34
C TYR A 270 -3.72 1.58 -14.69
N ILE A 271 -3.23 2.45 -13.79
CA ILE A 271 -3.27 3.90 -13.97
C ILE A 271 -2.01 4.55 -13.39
N ARG A 272 -1.50 5.59 -14.07
CA ARG A 272 -0.38 6.39 -13.56
C ARG A 272 -0.83 7.25 -12.39
N THR A 273 0.02 7.44 -11.38
CA THR A 273 -0.28 8.24 -10.18
C THR A 273 -0.81 9.64 -10.49
N LYS A 274 -0.33 10.29 -11.55
CA LYS A 274 -0.78 11.64 -11.95
C LYS A 274 -2.24 11.70 -12.40
N ASN A 275 -2.83 10.56 -12.77
CA ASN A 275 -4.20 10.42 -13.23
C ASN A 275 -5.13 9.93 -12.09
N ILE A 276 -4.64 9.82 -10.85
CA ILE A 276 -5.45 9.43 -9.69
C ILE A 276 -6.00 10.71 -9.02
N PRO A 277 -7.32 10.81 -8.75
CA PRO A 277 -7.90 11.90 -7.97
C PRO A 277 -7.19 12.09 -6.63
N SER A 278 -7.15 13.33 -6.12
CA SER A 278 -6.47 13.62 -4.84
C SER A 278 -7.13 12.90 -3.66
N LEU A 279 -8.45 12.72 -3.70
CA LEU A 279 -9.26 12.10 -2.65
C LEU A 279 -10.10 10.98 -3.22
N LEU A 280 -9.44 9.85 -3.46
CA LEU A 280 -10.08 8.65 -3.99
C LEU A 280 -10.42 7.65 -2.88
N ASN A 281 -9.39 7.28 -2.10
CA ASN A 281 -9.45 6.27 -1.06
C ASN A 281 -8.58 6.73 0.11
N GLU A 282 -9.17 6.84 1.31
CA GLU A 282 -8.48 7.30 2.52
C GLU A 282 -7.44 6.29 3.02
N GLU A 283 -7.73 4.98 2.95
CA GLU A 283 -6.79 3.93 3.37
C GLU A 283 -5.53 3.97 2.50
N TYR A 284 -5.70 4.06 1.18
CA TYR A 284 -4.60 4.21 0.24
C TYR A 284 -3.79 5.49 0.49
N ASP A 285 -4.48 6.61 0.72
CA ASP A 285 -3.81 7.87 0.99
C ASP A 285 -2.97 7.79 2.27
N PHE A 286 -3.52 7.19 3.32
CA PHE A 286 -2.81 6.98 4.58
C PHE A 286 -1.60 6.05 4.39
N ASP A 287 -1.73 4.94 3.68
CA ASP A 287 -0.62 4.02 3.40
C ASP A 287 0.50 4.71 2.59
N ARG A 288 0.11 5.51 1.60
CA ARG A 288 1.03 6.36 0.83
C ARG A 288 1.72 7.36 1.76
N TRP A 289 0.97 8.09 2.57
CA TRP A 289 1.52 9.07 3.52
C TRP A 289 2.50 8.40 4.50
N LEU A 290 2.14 7.24 5.04
CA LEU A 290 2.95 6.47 6.00
C LEU A 290 4.25 5.95 5.37
N TYR A 291 4.20 5.59 4.08
CA TYR A 291 5.38 5.16 3.34
C TYR A 291 6.32 6.33 3.03
N PHE A 292 5.83 7.43 2.46
CA PHE A 292 6.67 8.52 1.96
C PHE A 292 6.96 9.60 3.01
N GLY A 293 6.19 9.65 4.10
CA GLY A 293 6.37 10.61 5.20
C GLY A 293 6.29 12.05 4.74
N PHE A 294 5.33 12.40 3.90
CA PHE A 294 5.18 13.78 3.44
C PHE A 294 4.27 14.58 4.36
N LYS A 295 4.74 15.73 4.86
CA LYS A 295 3.88 16.64 5.60
C LYS A 295 3.07 17.48 4.63
N GLU A 296 1.78 17.17 4.51
CA GLU A 296 0.87 17.98 3.70
C GLU A 296 0.58 19.28 4.44
N LYS A 297 1.00 20.39 3.85
CA LYS A 297 0.49 21.72 4.19
C LYS A 297 0.18 22.41 2.88
N ASN A 298 -1.03 22.27 2.32
CA ASN A 298 -1.61 23.11 1.26
C ASN A 298 -0.61 23.73 0.27
N LYS A 299 0.30 22.95 -0.32
CA LYS A 299 1.43 23.50 -1.09
C LYS A 299 1.79 22.63 -2.29
N ASN A 300 2.40 23.30 -3.26
CA ASN A 300 3.02 22.73 -4.45
C ASN A 300 3.92 21.53 -4.10
N ILE A 301 3.92 20.47 -4.92
CA ILE A 301 4.74 19.26 -4.74
C ILE A 301 6.23 19.55 -4.48
N LYS A 302 6.74 20.69 -5.01
CA LYS A 302 8.11 21.16 -4.78
C LYS A 302 8.40 21.51 -3.31
N GLU A 303 7.39 22.00 -2.60
CA GLU A 303 7.46 22.46 -1.21
C GLU A 303 7.21 21.35 -0.19
N ILE A 304 6.68 20.21 -0.64
CA ILE A 304 6.52 19.02 0.20
C ILE A 304 7.91 18.58 0.69
N LYS A 305 8.05 18.49 2.02
CA LYS A 305 9.25 17.99 2.68
C LYS A 305 8.94 16.62 3.28
N PRO A 306 9.71 15.58 2.93
CA PRO A 306 9.65 14.33 3.68
C PRO A 306 10.13 14.58 5.11
N PHE A 307 9.53 13.86 6.04
CA PHE A 307 9.98 13.73 7.41
C PHE A 307 10.13 12.25 7.72
N ASP A 308 10.97 11.96 8.70
CA ASP A 308 11.24 10.59 9.07
C ASP A 308 10.13 10.03 9.97
N ILE A 309 9.70 8.80 9.66
CA ILE A 309 8.71 8.05 10.43
C ILE A 309 9.37 6.81 10.99
N TRP A 310 9.45 6.74 12.32
CA TRP A 310 9.82 5.51 13.02
C TRP A 310 8.56 4.66 13.20
N LEU A 311 8.26 3.85 12.18
CA LEU A 311 6.98 3.14 12.08
C LEU A 311 6.74 2.22 13.28
N GLU A 312 7.76 1.47 13.68
CA GLU A 312 7.66 0.52 14.79
C GLU A 312 7.33 1.22 16.13
N ARG A 313 8.02 2.34 16.44
CA ARG A 313 7.73 3.13 17.64
C ARG A 313 6.34 3.75 17.58
N ASP A 314 5.97 4.35 16.46
CA ASP A 314 4.70 5.06 16.36
C ASP A 314 3.51 4.09 16.35
N ALA A 315 3.67 2.89 15.79
CA ALA A 315 2.73 1.78 15.95
C ALA A 315 2.55 1.40 17.44
N HIS A 316 3.66 1.19 18.15
CA HIS A 316 3.61 0.89 19.59
C HIS A 316 2.92 1.97 20.42
N LEU A 317 3.29 3.24 20.21
CA LEU A 317 2.69 4.36 20.94
C LEU A 317 1.21 4.53 20.61
N SER A 318 0.80 4.21 19.38
CA SER A 318 -0.61 4.27 18.98
C SER A 318 -1.45 3.20 19.71
N GLU A 319 -0.90 2.00 19.87
CA GLU A 319 -1.50 0.92 20.65
C GLU A 319 -1.59 1.27 22.14
N VAL A 320 -0.49 1.78 22.72
CA VAL A 320 -0.47 2.28 24.11
C VAL A 320 -1.53 3.35 24.34
N GLU A 321 -1.73 4.27 23.39
CA GLU A 321 -2.76 5.30 23.49
C GLU A 321 -4.18 4.73 23.35
N TYR A 322 -4.38 3.78 22.45
CA TYR A 322 -5.68 3.13 22.22
C TYR A 322 -6.17 2.38 23.48
N TYR A 323 -5.32 1.54 24.06
CA TYR A 323 -5.68 0.70 25.23
C TYR A 323 -5.82 1.48 26.55
N LYS A 324 -5.51 2.78 26.59
CA LYS A 324 -5.85 3.62 27.77
C LYS A 324 -7.35 3.70 28.02
N ASN A 325 -8.17 3.63 26.97
CA ASN A 325 -9.61 3.84 27.04
C ASN A 325 -10.43 2.77 26.31
N ASN A 326 -9.79 1.80 25.66
CA ASN A 326 -10.46 0.76 24.87
C ASN A 326 -9.97 -0.63 25.27
N THR A 327 -10.71 -1.65 24.86
CA THR A 327 -10.41 -3.06 25.14
C THR A 327 -10.16 -3.83 23.85
N LEU A 328 -9.69 -5.08 23.96
CA LEU A 328 -9.49 -5.96 22.81
C LEU A 328 -10.79 -6.24 22.03
N GLN A 329 -11.96 -6.14 22.68
CA GLN A 329 -13.25 -6.41 22.05
C GLN A 329 -13.59 -5.40 20.94
N ASP A 330 -13.12 -4.16 21.08
CA ASP A 330 -13.41 -3.05 20.16
C ASP A 330 -12.28 -2.81 19.14
N TYR A 331 -11.34 -3.76 19.02
CA TYR A 331 -10.07 -3.55 18.31
C TYR A 331 -10.28 -3.35 16.79
N PRO A 332 -10.07 -2.12 16.25
CA PRO A 332 -10.37 -1.80 14.85
C PRO A 332 -9.22 -2.16 13.89
N GLY A 333 -8.13 -2.75 14.41
CA GLY A 333 -6.91 -3.07 13.67
C GLY A 333 -5.82 -2.00 13.78
N GLN A 334 -4.56 -2.44 13.64
CA GLN A 334 -3.35 -1.62 13.80
C GLN A 334 -3.33 -0.37 12.92
N ASN A 335 -3.68 -0.50 11.63
CA ASN A 335 -3.64 0.63 10.70
C ASN A 335 -4.67 1.71 11.07
N SER A 336 -5.87 1.32 11.52
CA SER A 336 -6.91 2.24 11.98
C SER A 336 -6.44 3.01 13.22
N ILE A 337 -5.88 2.30 14.20
CA ILE A 337 -5.33 2.89 15.44
C ILE A 337 -4.18 3.86 15.11
N LEU A 338 -3.28 3.46 14.22
CA LEU A 338 -2.13 4.28 13.82
C LEU A 338 -2.57 5.54 13.07
N LYS A 339 -3.57 5.43 12.18
CA LYS A 339 -4.18 6.56 11.47
C LYS A 339 -4.80 7.55 12.46
N ASP A 340 -5.58 7.07 13.41
CA ASP A 340 -6.21 7.89 14.44
C ASP A 340 -5.15 8.60 15.31
N TYR A 341 -4.09 7.89 15.67
CA TYR A 341 -2.98 8.44 16.44
C TYR A 341 -2.28 9.60 15.70
N TYR A 342 -1.96 9.45 14.42
CA TYR A 342 -1.36 10.54 13.64
C TYR A 342 -2.33 11.68 13.32
N THR A 343 -3.62 11.39 13.21
CA THR A 343 -4.68 12.39 13.05
C THR A 343 -4.80 13.25 14.31
N LYS A 344 -4.87 12.62 15.50
CA LYS A 344 -4.90 13.32 16.79
C LYS A 344 -3.64 14.15 17.03
N LYS A 345 -2.48 13.71 16.55
CA LYS A 345 -1.23 14.49 16.59
C LYS A 345 -1.17 15.65 15.60
N GLY A 346 -2.12 15.77 14.67
CA GLY A 346 -2.12 16.78 13.62
C GLY A 346 -0.97 16.62 12.61
N THR A 347 -0.41 15.42 12.50
CA THR A 347 0.67 15.09 11.55
C THR A 347 0.15 14.47 10.26
N TYR A 348 -0.98 13.76 10.35
CA TYR A 348 -1.76 13.27 9.22
C TYR A 348 -3.13 13.94 9.22
N SER A 349 -3.68 14.18 8.04
CA SER A 349 -5.06 14.59 7.86
C SER A 349 -5.49 14.15 6.47
N TYR A 350 -6.63 13.48 6.36
CA TYR A 350 -7.28 13.27 5.08
C TYR A 350 -7.95 14.58 4.65
N TYR A 351 -7.16 15.50 4.08
CA TYR A 351 -7.59 16.87 3.84
C TYR A 351 -8.58 16.96 2.69
N LYS A 352 -9.81 17.32 3.01
CA LYS A 352 -10.82 17.76 2.04
C LYS A 352 -10.74 19.27 1.90
N LYS A 353 -10.17 19.76 0.80
CA LYS A 353 -10.27 21.18 0.45
C LYS A 353 -11.74 21.51 0.23
N GLU A 354 -12.23 22.51 0.94
CA GLU A 354 -13.56 23.03 0.67
C GLU A 354 -13.59 23.63 -0.74
N THR A 355 -14.51 23.11 -1.56
CA THR A 355 -14.81 23.68 -2.87
C THR A 355 -15.88 24.75 -2.67
N LYS A 356 -15.65 25.95 -3.20
CA LYS A 356 -16.63 27.06 -3.16
C LYS A 356 -17.19 27.41 -4.53
N GLU A 357 -16.69 26.76 -5.58
CA GLU A 357 -17.10 27.00 -6.96
C GLU A 357 -18.22 26.04 -7.34
N ILE A 358 -19.29 26.59 -7.90
CA ILE A 358 -20.37 25.81 -8.51
C ILE A 358 -20.04 25.67 -10.00
N LEU A 359 -19.75 24.46 -10.41
CA LEU A 359 -19.44 24.13 -11.80
C LEU A 359 -20.71 24.10 -12.65
N GLU A 360 -20.62 24.68 -13.85
CA GLU A 360 -21.68 24.61 -14.84
C GLU A 360 -21.98 23.15 -15.21
N GLY A 361 -23.25 22.81 -15.37
CA GLY A 361 -23.71 21.45 -15.68
C GLY A 361 -23.79 20.49 -14.49
N PHE A 362 -23.33 20.87 -13.29
CA PHE A 362 -23.48 20.09 -12.08
C PHE A 362 -24.71 20.52 -11.26
N LYS A 363 -25.52 19.56 -10.81
CA LYS A 363 -26.78 19.79 -10.09
C LYS A 363 -26.64 19.49 -8.60
N PRO A 364 -27.12 20.37 -7.70
CA PRO A 364 -26.97 20.21 -6.26
C PRO A 364 -28.01 19.24 -5.67
N PHE A 365 -27.58 18.43 -4.71
CA PHE A 365 -28.41 17.58 -3.85
C PHE A 365 -28.00 17.76 -2.39
N GLU A 366 -28.95 18.16 -1.54
CA GLU A 366 -28.71 18.30 -0.12
C GLU A 366 -28.80 16.92 0.58
N LEU A 367 -27.68 16.47 1.14
CA LEU A 367 -27.58 15.25 1.96
C LEU A 367 -27.36 15.64 3.42
N GLU A 368 -27.55 14.75 4.39
CA GLU A 368 -27.57 15.12 5.84
C GLU A 368 -26.44 16.06 6.29
N ASN A 369 -25.20 15.83 5.85
CA ASN A 369 -24.00 16.56 6.28
C ASN A 369 -23.28 17.35 5.16
N LYS A 370 -23.79 17.36 3.92
CA LYS A 370 -23.10 17.95 2.76
C LYS A 370 -24.06 18.32 1.64
N VAL A 371 -23.60 19.17 0.72
CA VAL A 371 -24.24 19.37 -0.59
C VAL A 371 -23.39 18.68 -1.65
N LEU A 372 -24.00 17.76 -2.39
CA LEU A 372 -23.38 17.00 -3.45
C LEU A 372 -23.76 17.61 -4.80
N TYR A 373 -22.77 18.00 -5.60
CA TYR A 373 -22.96 18.50 -6.95
C TYR A 373 -22.63 17.40 -7.94
N VAL A 374 -23.56 17.07 -8.83
CA VAL A 374 -23.49 15.87 -9.67
C VAL A 374 -23.68 16.23 -11.15
N SER A 375 -22.84 15.71 -12.03
CA SER A 375 -22.96 15.88 -13.48
C SER A 375 -24.04 14.95 -14.07
N ASN A 376 -24.46 15.25 -15.29
CA ASN A 376 -25.08 14.24 -16.16
C ASN A 376 -24.07 13.12 -16.51
N LEU A 377 -24.57 12.04 -17.10
CA LEU A 377 -23.74 10.97 -17.65
C LEU A 377 -22.71 11.55 -18.61
N ILE A 378 -21.44 11.17 -18.46
CA ILE A 378 -20.39 11.61 -19.36
C ILE A 378 -20.59 10.96 -20.73
N THR A 379 -20.59 11.77 -21.78
CA THR A 379 -20.84 11.29 -23.15
C THR A 379 -19.57 10.80 -23.84
N ILE A 380 -19.72 10.07 -24.95
CA ILE A 380 -18.60 9.68 -25.82
C ILE A 380 -17.82 10.92 -26.27
N LYS A 381 -18.54 11.99 -26.63
CA LYS A 381 -17.97 13.29 -27.02
C LYS A 381 -17.14 13.92 -25.90
N ASP A 382 -17.71 14.06 -24.71
CA ASP A 382 -17.01 14.67 -23.56
C ASP A 382 -15.73 13.91 -23.21
N PHE A 383 -15.79 12.58 -23.28
CA PHE A 383 -14.64 11.73 -23.00
C PHE A 383 -13.58 11.83 -24.11
N ALA A 384 -13.98 11.91 -25.38
CA ALA A 384 -13.06 12.06 -26.50
C ALA A 384 -12.25 13.37 -26.41
N GLU A 385 -12.86 14.48 -25.99
CA GLU A 385 -12.17 15.74 -25.73
C GLU A 385 -11.09 15.58 -24.65
N PHE A 386 -11.47 15.01 -23.49
CA PHE A 386 -10.54 14.66 -22.41
C PHE A 386 -9.40 13.74 -22.90
N TYR A 387 -9.71 12.77 -23.75
CA TYR A 387 -8.79 11.71 -24.15
C TYR A 387 -7.54 12.26 -24.87
N ILE A 388 -7.74 13.31 -25.68
CA ILE A 388 -6.71 13.91 -26.52
C ILE A 388 -6.16 15.23 -25.96
N GLU A 389 -6.86 15.89 -25.03
CA GLU A 389 -6.42 17.15 -24.44
C GLU A 389 -5.07 16.99 -23.72
N LYS A 390 -4.18 17.97 -23.92
CA LYS A 390 -2.83 17.98 -23.35
C LYS A 390 -2.82 18.65 -21.98
N ASP A 391 -2.26 17.95 -20.99
CA ASP A 391 -2.03 18.50 -19.67
C ASP A 391 -0.84 19.50 -19.64
N LYS A 392 -0.58 20.06 -18.46
CA LYS A 392 0.55 20.98 -18.21
C LYS A 392 1.94 20.39 -18.52
N ASP A 393 2.06 19.07 -18.56
CA ASP A 393 3.28 18.35 -18.88
C ASP A 393 3.33 17.97 -20.39
N ASN A 394 2.40 18.52 -21.19
CA ASN A 394 2.24 18.32 -22.62
C ASN A 394 1.98 16.85 -23.01
N GLN A 395 1.27 16.11 -22.15
CA GLN A 395 0.85 14.73 -22.39
C GLN A 395 -0.68 14.62 -22.37
N SER A 396 -1.25 13.75 -23.20
CA SER A 396 -2.69 13.44 -23.15
C SER A 396 -2.97 12.17 -22.35
N TYR A 397 -4.24 11.94 -22.01
CA TYR A 397 -4.62 10.66 -21.39
C TYR A 397 -4.36 9.50 -22.36
N GLN A 398 -4.64 9.66 -23.66
CA GLN A 398 -4.33 8.67 -24.70
C GLN A 398 -2.87 8.19 -24.66
N GLU A 399 -1.90 9.10 -24.48
CA GLU A 399 -0.48 8.75 -24.45
C GLU A 399 -0.03 8.09 -23.14
N THR A 400 -0.81 8.29 -22.07
CA THR A 400 -0.45 7.86 -20.72
C THR A 400 -1.27 6.68 -20.20
N ARG A 401 -2.40 6.38 -20.86
CA ARG A 401 -3.24 5.22 -20.62
C ARG A 401 -2.43 3.94 -20.83
N LEU A 402 -2.52 3.03 -19.86
CA LEU A 402 -1.76 1.79 -19.89
C LEU A 402 -2.48 0.75 -20.75
N ASN A 403 -1.70 -0.04 -21.50
CA ASN A 403 -2.19 -1.15 -22.33
C ASN A 403 -2.68 -2.37 -21.52
N THR A 404 -2.64 -2.28 -20.19
CA THR A 404 -3.20 -3.28 -19.28
C THR A 404 -4.71 -3.16 -19.11
N LEU A 405 -5.32 -2.06 -19.60
CA LEU A 405 -6.75 -1.83 -19.60
C LEU A 405 -7.34 -2.27 -20.95
N GLU A 406 -8.59 -2.76 -20.93
CA GLU A 406 -9.33 -3.11 -22.14
C GLU A 406 -9.44 -1.95 -23.13
N ASP A 407 -9.50 -2.26 -24.42
CA ASP A 407 -9.71 -1.27 -25.47
C ASP A 407 -11.13 -0.68 -25.43
N LEU A 408 -11.22 0.65 -25.61
CA LEU A 408 -12.49 1.38 -25.51
C LEU A 408 -13.17 1.58 -26.87
N SER A 409 -12.50 1.30 -27.99
CA SER A 409 -12.98 1.71 -29.32
C SER A 409 -14.24 0.95 -29.73
N MET A 410 -14.24 -0.38 -29.57
CA MET A 410 -15.33 -1.23 -30.08
C MET A 410 -16.60 -1.17 -29.23
N ILE A 411 -16.48 -0.89 -27.93
CA ILE A 411 -17.64 -0.71 -27.04
C ILE A 411 -18.29 0.68 -27.19
N ASN A 412 -17.56 1.66 -27.70
CA ASN A 412 -18.02 3.03 -27.89
C ASN A 412 -18.18 3.43 -29.36
N ALA A 413 -18.21 2.47 -30.28
CA ALA A 413 -18.45 2.72 -31.72
C ALA A 413 -19.94 2.97 -32.01
N GLU A 414 -20.60 3.77 -31.18
CA GLU A 414 -21.97 4.23 -31.39
C GLU A 414 -22.04 5.29 -32.49
N ASP A 415 -23.23 5.41 -33.10
CA ASP A 415 -23.47 6.45 -34.10
C ASP A 415 -23.82 7.81 -33.46
N ASP A 416 -24.34 7.80 -32.22
CA ASP A 416 -24.62 9.00 -31.42
C ASP A 416 -23.48 9.31 -30.46
N GLU A 417 -22.74 10.39 -30.71
CA GLU A 417 -21.64 10.86 -29.86
C GLU A 417 -22.11 11.38 -28.48
N ASN A 418 -23.41 11.67 -28.32
CA ASN A 418 -24.00 12.09 -27.05
C ASN A 418 -24.46 10.92 -26.18
N ALA A 419 -24.35 9.68 -26.68
CA ALA A 419 -24.59 8.50 -25.86
C ALA A 419 -23.58 8.45 -24.69
N PRO A 420 -23.94 7.88 -23.54
CA PRO A 420 -23.02 7.67 -22.43
C PRO A 420 -21.81 6.83 -22.84
N ILE A 421 -20.60 7.29 -22.51
CA ILE A 421 -19.37 6.53 -22.73
C ILE A 421 -19.38 5.27 -21.86
N SER A 422 -18.87 4.15 -22.38
CA SER A 422 -18.58 2.93 -21.62
C SER A 422 -17.08 2.78 -21.41
N VAL A 423 -16.65 2.66 -20.16
CA VAL A 423 -15.22 2.68 -19.81
C VAL A 423 -14.88 1.68 -18.70
N THR A 424 -13.57 1.49 -18.44
CA THR A 424 -13.14 0.84 -17.19
C THR A 424 -13.28 1.82 -16.03
N TRP A 425 -13.30 1.33 -14.79
CA TRP A 425 -13.33 2.21 -13.62
C TRP A 425 -12.09 3.12 -13.55
N TYR A 426 -10.93 2.62 -13.97
CA TYR A 426 -9.68 3.39 -14.00
C TYR A 426 -9.74 4.57 -14.98
N ASP A 427 -10.43 4.41 -16.11
CA ASP A 427 -10.69 5.50 -17.05
C ASP A 427 -11.61 6.56 -16.43
N ALA A 428 -12.65 6.13 -15.70
CA ALA A 428 -13.61 7.02 -15.04
C ALA A 428 -12.94 7.88 -13.95
N ILE A 429 -12.06 7.30 -13.12
CA ILE A 429 -11.32 8.08 -12.11
C ILE A 429 -10.24 8.97 -12.75
N ALA A 430 -9.68 8.60 -13.90
CA ALA A 430 -8.77 9.46 -14.66
C ALA A 430 -9.49 10.72 -15.15
N TYR A 431 -10.73 10.57 -15.62
CA TYR A 431 -11.60 11.68 -15.96
C TYR A 431 -11.92 12.54 -14.74
N CYS A 432 -12.21 11.94 -13.58
CA CYS A 432 -12.38 12.69 -12.33
C CYS A 432 -11.13 13.53 -12.00
N ARG A 433 -9.93 12.96 -12.17
CA ARG A 433 -8.67 13.71 -11.97
C ARG A 433 -8.52 14.88 -12.97
N TYR A 434 -8.97 14.71 -14.20
CA TYR A 434 -9.00 15.79 -15.19
C TYR A 434 -9.92 16.94 -14.74
N ILE A 435 -11.15 16.63 -14.29
CA ILE A 435 -12.09 17.63 -13.74
C ILE A 435 -11.50 18.32 -12.50
N GLU A 436 -10.87 17.57 -11.59
CA GLU A 436 -10.18 18.13 -10.42
C GLU A 436 -9.10 19.13 -10.82
N ASN A 437 -8.27 18.80 -11.81
CA ASN A 437 -7.21 19.70 -12.27
C ASN A 437 -7.77 20.94 -12.98
N LYS A 438 -8.82 20.77 -13.78
CA LYS A 438 -9.42 21.83 -14.60
C LYS A 438 -10.16 22.87 -13.74
N TYR A 439 -10.88 22.40 -12.73
CA TYR A 439 -11.77 23.23 -11.92
C TYR A 439 -11.37 23.34 -10.45
N ASN A 440 -10.27 22.71 -10.04
CA ASN A 440 -9.74 22.81 -8.68
C ASN A 440 -10.72 22.34 -7.58
N VAL A 441 -11.55 21.35 -7.92
CA VAL A 441 -12.56 20.68 -7.06
C VAL A 441 -12.16 19.24 -6.75
N HIS A 442 -12.64 18.66 -5.65
CA HIS A 442 -12.44 17.23 -5.38
C HIS A 442 -13.44 16.35 -6.14
N ALA A 443 -13.18 16.17 -7.42
CA ALA A 443 -14.00 15.36 -8.30
C ALA A 443 -13.78 13.86 -8.05
N ARG A 444 -14.88 13.12 -7.95
CA ARG A 444 -14.92 11.67 -7.76
C ARG A 444 -16.19 11.07 -8.37
N LEU A 445 -16.31 9.76 -8.37
CA LEU A 445 -17.56 9.08 -8.70
C LEU A 445 -18.54 9.18 -7.51
N LEU A 446 -19.82 8.89 -7.76
CA LEU A 446 -20.81 8.73 -6.70
C LEU A 446 -20.53 7.47 -5.89
N PHE A 447 -20.73 7.51 -4.58
CA PHE A 447 -20.88 6.27 -3.81
C PHE A 447 -22.24 5.63 -4.12
N GLN A 448 -22.35 4.33 -3.94
CA GLN A 448 -23.59 3.60 -4.16
C GLN A 448 -24.75 4.17 -3.32
N ASP A 449 -24.50 4.47 -2.05
CA ASP A 449 -25.51 5.06 -1.15
C ASP A 449 -25.94 6.46 -1.62
N GLU A 450 -25.03 7.24 -2.19
CA GLU A 450 -25.37 8.56 -2.76
C GLU A 450 -26.21 8.41 -4.02
N PHE A 451 -25.88 7.46 -4.88
CA PHE A 451 -26.67 7.15 -6.07
C PHE A 451 -28.09 6.72 -5.68
N GLU A 452 -28.24 5.83 -4.71
CA GLU A 452 -29.54 5.36 -4.20
C GLU A 452 -30.41 6.51 -3.64
N LEU A 453 -29.79 7.57 -3.10
CA LEU A 453 -30.50 8.74 -2.57
C LEU A 453 -30.94 9.72 -3.66
N ILE A 454 -30.20 9.84 -4.76
CA ILE A 454 -30.50 10.83 -5.83
C ILE A 454 -31.21 10.22 -7.04
N CYS A 455 -31.10 8.91 -7.24
CA CYS A 455 -31.79 8.21 -8.32
C CYS A 455 -33.30 8.19 -8.01
N PRO A 456 -34.19 8.44 -8.99
CA PRO A 456 -35.62 8.17 -8.84
C PRO A 456 -35.90 6.77 -8.29
N SER A 457 -37.06 6.62 -7.65
CA SER A 457 -37.57 5.32 -7.17
C SER A 457 -37.39 4.25 -8.24
N LEU A 458 -36.59 3.22 -7.91
CA LEU A 458 -36.28 2.11 -8.81
C LEU A 458 -37.56 1.50 -9.37
N ILE A 459 -37.57 1.30 -10.69
CA ILE A 459 -38.73 0.74 -11.41
C ILE A 459 -38.99 -0.71 -10.99
N ASN A 460 -37.94 -1.47 -10.63
CA ASN A 460 -38.06 -2.82 -10.11
C ASN A 460 -37.08 -3.06 -8.94
N LYS A 461 -37.63 -3.47 -7.78
CA LYS A 461 -36.86 -3.71 -6.55
C LYS A 461 -36.25 -5.11 -6.47
N GLU A 462 -36.72 -6.05 -7.29
CA GLU A 462 -36.16 -7.39 -7.37
C GLU A 462 -35.07 -7.43 -8.44
N TYR A 463 -33.82 -7.54 -8.01
CA TYR A 463 -32.73 -7.92 -8.90
C TYR A 463 -32.91 -9.39 -9.27
N ASN A 464 -32.96 -9.71 -10.56
CA ASN A 464 -33.08 -11.09 -10.99
C ASN A 464 -31.79 -11.84 -10.59
N ARG A 465 -31.87 -12.69 -9.55
CA ARG A 465 -30.72 -13.42 -8.98
C ARG A 465 -30.01 -14.31 -9.99
N GLU A 466 -30.64 -14.64 -11.12
CA GLU A 466 -30.03 -15.42 -12.19
C GLU A 466 -28.82 -14.70 -12.83
N ASP A 467 -28.67 -13.38 -12.69
CA ASP A 467 -27.48 -12.62 -13.10
C ASP A 467 -26.27 -12.79 -12.15
N ILE A 468 -26.46 -13.37 -10.95
CA ILE A 468 -25.41 -13.53 -9.92
C ILE A 468 -24.59 -14.82 -10.14
N ASP A 469 -25.17 -15.84 -10.78
CA ASP A 469 -24.53 -17.16 -10.95
C ASP A 469 -23.44 -17.19 -12.05
N MET A 470 -23.01 -16.03 -12.54
CA MET A 470 -21.87 -15.87 -13.45
C MET A 470 -20.50 -16.13 -12.79
N ASN A 471 -20.42 -16.16 -11.46
CA ASN A 471 -19.16 -16.36 -10.75
C ASN A 471 -18.73 -17.84 -10.60
N LEU A 472 -19.60 -18.81 -10.89
CA LEU A 472 -19.34 -20.21 -10.53
C LEU A 472 -18.73 -21.11 -11.62
N ASN A 473 -18.60 -20.68 -12.89
CA ASN A 473 -18.17 -21.61 -13.95
C ASN A 473 -17.31 -20.98 -15.07
N TYR A 474 -16.24 -20.27 -14.71
CA TYR A 474 -15.26 -19.78 -15.69
C TYR A 474 -14.50 -20.91 -16.42
N GLU A 475 -14.35 -22.10 -15.80
CA GLU A 475 -13.64 -23.24 -16.43
C GLU A 475 -14.57 -24.35 -16.98
N LEU A 476 -15.85 -24.38 -16.59
CA LEU A 476 -16.71 -25.54 -16.83
C LEU A 476 -17.78 -25.35 -17.92
N ASN A 477 -17.98 -24.14 -18.44
CA ASN A 477 -19.04 -23.87 -19.40
C ASN A 477 -18.56 -23.09 -20.63
N LYS A 478 -17.96 -23.81 -21.58
CA LYS A 478 -17.87 -23.39 -23.00
C LYS A 478 -19.25 -23.37 -23.70
N SER A 479 -20.34 -23.67 -23.00
CA SER A 479 -21.66 -23.93 -23.59
C SER A 479 -22.85 -23.41 -22.75
N TYR A 480 -22.64 -22.52 -21.77
CA TYR A 480 -23.73 -21.98 -20.95
C TYR A 480 -23.88 -20.48 -21.22
N THR A 481 -24.80 -20.14 -22.13
CA THR A 481 -25.34 -18.79 -22.30
C THR A 481 -26.72 -18.77 -21.64
N PRO A 482 -26.84 -18.42 -20.34
CA PRO A 482 -28.12 -17.96 -19.84
C PRO A 482 -28.35 -16.58 -20.48
N PHE A 483 -29.59 -16.29 -20.91
CA PHE A 483 -30.08 -14.98 -21.42
C PHE A 483 -29.81 -14.66 -22.90
N THR A 484 -30.67 -15.16 -23.80
CA THR A 484 -30.63 -14.79 -25.24
C THR A 484 -31.68 -13.77 -25.66
N ASN A 485 -32.90 -13.77 -25.09
CA ASN A 485 -33.97 -12.93 -25.64
C ASN A 485 -33.82 -11.43 -25.32
N ASP A 486 -33.39 -11.05 -24.11
CA ASP A 486 -33.32 -9.62 -23.74
C ASP A 486 -32.08 -8.93 -24.32
N ILE A 487 -30.98 -9.67 -24.49
CA ILE A 487 -29.73 -9.12 -25.06
C ILE A 487 -29.91 -8.79 -26.55
N GLU A 488 -30.53 -9.69 -27.33
CA GLU A 488 -30.79 -9.45 -28.76
C GLU A 488 -31.74 -8.26 -28.99
N ASN A 489 -32.58 -7.95 -28.01
CA ASN A 489 -33.50 -6.81 -28.05
C ASN A 489 -32.87 -5.47 -27.64
N GLU A 490 -31.77 -5.49 -26.89
CA GLU A 490 -31.09 -4.28 -26.38
C GLU A 490 -29.77 -3.97 -27.09
N LEU A 491 -29.05 -4.97 -27.60
CA LEU A 491 -27.68 -4.82 -28.11
C LEU A 491 -27.51 -5.49 -29.48
N ASN A 492 -26.87 -4.77 -30.38
CA ASN A 492 -26.39 -5.27 -31.67
C ASN A 492 -24.89 -5.54 -31.61
N PHE A 493 -24.47 -6.69 -32.13
CA PHE A 493 -23.06 -7.09 -32.19
C PHE A 493 -22.59 -7.12 -33.64
N PHE A 494 -21.39 -6.61 -33.89
CA PHE A 494 -20.76 -6.70 -35.22
C PHE A 494 -19.34 -7.25 -35.09
N TYR A 495 -18.99 -8.17 -35.97
CA TYR A 495 -17.64 -8.72 -36.08
C TYR A 495 -17.24 -8.72 -37.57
N GLU A 496 -16.04 -8.23 -37.90
CA GLU A 496 -15.58 -8.05 -39.29
C GLU A 496 -16.61 -7.29 -40.19
N LYS A 497 -17.26 -6.27 -39.62
CA LYS A 497 -18.31 -5.44 -40.28
C LYS A 497 -19.60 -6.20 -40.62
N LYS A 498 -19.80 -7.42 -40.12
CA LYS A 498 -21.04 -8.16 -40.25
C LYS A 498 -21.79 -8.15 -38.92
N GLN A 499 -23.08 -7.84 -38.96
CA GLN A 499 -23.93 -7.99 -37.80
C GLN A 499 -24.11 -9.47 -37.48
N LEU A 500 -23.97 -9.81 -36.21
CA LEU A 500 -24.20 -11.16 -35.71
C LEU A 500 -25.68 -11.35 -35.42
N SER A 501 -26.19 -12.57 -35.66
CA SER A 501 -27.58 -12.93 -35.41
C SER A 501 -27.90 -13.17 -33.94
N SER A 502 -26.88 -13.33 -33.10
CA SER A 502 -26.99 -13.59 -31.67
C SER A 502 -25.74 -13.06 -30.94
N PRO A 503 -25.77 -12.91 -29.61
CA PRO A 503 -24.61 -12.51 -28.84
C PRO A 503 -23.45 -13.49 -29.06
N PRO A 504 -22.24 -13.01 -29.44
CA PRO A 504 -21.10 -13.89 -29.67
C PRO A 504 -20.60 -14.48 -28.35
N PRO A 505 -20.22 -15.77 -28.30
CA PRO A 505 -19.56 -16.32 -27.13
C PRO A 505 -18.21 -15.62 -26.91
N TYR A 506 -17.67 -15.71 -25.70
CA TYR A 506 -16.34 -15.18 -25.42
C TYR A 506 -15.29 -15.90 -26.29
N MET A 507 -14.52 -15.12 -27.05
CA MET A 507 -13.53 -15.59 -28.04
C MET A 507 -12.20 -14.83 -27.89
N ASN A 508 -11.11 -15.36 -28.44
CA ASN A 508 -9.75 -14.81 -28.24
C ASN A 508 -9.57 -13.37 -28.74
N ASP A 509 -10.44 -12.94 -29.64
CA ASP A 509 -10.50 -11.66 -30.33
C ASP A 509 -11.82 -10.92 -30.02
N PHE A 510 -12.46 -11.25 -28.89
CA PHE A 510 -13.71 -10.63 -28.45
C PHE A 510 -13.58 -9.11 -28.30
N GLU A 511 -12.37 -8.58 -28.08
CA GLU A 511 -12.08 -7.14 -28.09
C GLU A 511 -12.49 -6.48 -29.43
N ASN A 512 -12.40 -7.18 -30.57
CA ASN A 512 -12.75 -6.69 -31.90
C ASN A 512 -14.26 -6.66 -32.19
N VAL A 513 -15.09 -7.23 -31.32
CA VAL A 513 -16.55 -7.22 -31.49
C VAL A 513 -17.09 -5.82 -31.21
N VAL A 514 -17.70 -5.16 -32.18
CA VAL A 514 -18.42 -3.89 -31.93
C VAL A 514 -19.72 -4.22 -31.20
N MET A 515 -20.01 -3.48 -30.12
CA MET A 515 -21.25 -3.61 -29.36
C MET A 515 -22.00 -2.27 -29.38
N LYS A 516 -23.17 -2.24 -30.01
CA LYS A 516 -24.03 -1.05 -30.13
C LYS A 516 -25.38 -1.25 -29.45
N TRP A 517 -26.06 -0.17 -29.06
CA TRP A 517 -27.47 -0.24 -28.67
C TRP A 517 -28.35 -0.63 -29.87
N ALA A 518 -29.30 -1.54 -29.65
CA ALA A 518 -30.28 -1.96 -30.65
C ALA A 518 -31.48 -1.00 -30.73
N LYS A 519 -31.75 -0.26 -29.67
CA LYS A 519 -32.83 0.73 -29.55
C LYS A 519 -32.28 2.03 -28.95
N PRO A 520 -32.96 3.17 -29.17
CA PRO A 520 -32.63 4.41 -28.47
C PRO A 520 -32.58 4.22 -26.95
N LEU A 521 -31.67 4.94 -26.31
CA LEU A 521 -31.56 4.94 -24.85
C LEU A 521 -32.79 5.59 -24.21
N GLU A 522 -33.24 5.00 -23.11
CA GLU A 522 -34.37 5.47 -22.31
C GLU A 522 -33.87 6.08 -21.01
N PHE A 523 -34.44 7.21 -20.61
CA PHE A 523 -34.01 7.95 -19.42
C PHE A 523 -35.18 8.31 -18.51
N ILE A 524 -34.92 8.37 -17.21
CA ILE A 524 -35.77 9.00 -16.21
C ILE A 524 -35.05 10.21 -15.63
N GLU A 525 -35.77 11.31 -15.42
CA GLU A 525 -35.19 12.56 -14.93
C GLU A 525 -35.41 12.74 -13.42
N ASN A 526 -34.38 13.23 -12.71
CA ASN A 526 -34.53 13.85 -11.40
C ASN A 526 -33.63 15.08 -11.30
N ASN A 527 -34.19 16.24 -10.95
CA ASN A 527 -33.44 17.48 -10.79
C ASN A 527 -32.53 17.79 -12.00
N GLU A 528 -33.09 17.67 -13.21
CA GLU A 528 -32.39 17.89 -14.50
C GLU A 528 -31.23 16.89 -14.78
N LEU A 529 -31.11 15.83 -13.98
CA LEU A 529 -30.21 14.70 -14.24
C LEU A 529 -30.96 13.55 -14.92
N LEU A 530 -30.39 13.04 -16.01
CA LEU A 530 -30.97 11.96 -16.83
C LEU A 530 -30.36 10.61 -16.47
N PHE A 531 -31.11 9.73 -15.82
CA PHE A 531 -30.68 8.39 -15.44
C PHE A 531 -31.12 7.37 -16.49
N CYS A 532 -30.18 6.62 -17.07
CA CYS A 532 -30.46 5.64 -18.11
C CYS A 532 -31.07 4.37 -17.50
N ILE A 533 -32.22 3.94 -18.04
CA ILE A 533 -33.02 2.81 -17.52
C ILE A 533 -32.98 1.57 -18.42
N ASN A 534 -32.09 1.52 -19.41
CA ASN A 534 -31.82 0.31 -20.20
C ASN A 534 -31.21 -0.79 -19.31
N GLU A 535 -31.59 -2.04 -19.51
CA GLU A 535 -31.26 -3.15 -18.60
C GLU A 535 -29.76 -3.50 -18.58
N ARG A 536 -29.10 -3.29 -19.72
CA ARG A 536 -27.66 -3.54 -19.89
C ARG A 536 -26.80 -2.31 -19.64
N PHE A 537 -27.38 -1.20 -19.16
CA PHE A 537 -26.61 -0.03 -18.75
C PHE A 537 -26.40 0.04 -17.24
N ASN A 538 -25.18 0.40 -16.86
CA ASN A 538 -24.77 0.58 -15.47
C ASN A 538 -23.87 1.80 -15.31
N GLU A 539 -23.70 2.24 -14.07
CA GLU A 539 -22.78 3.34 -13.73
C GLU A 539 -21.74 2.88 -12.70
N TRP A 540 -20.47 3.21 -12.93
CA TRP A 540 -19.40 3.00 -11.96
C TRP A 540 -19.61 3.85 -10.70
N THR A 541 -19.28 3.28 -9.55
CA THR A 541 -19.29 3.99 -8.26
C THR A 541 -17.90 4.17 -7.68
N ASN A 542 -17.76 4.99 -6.64
CA ASN A 542 -16.45 5.35 -6.07
C ASN A 542 -15.83 4.24 -5.20
N GLU A 543 -16.62 3.26 -4.76
CA GLU A 543 -16.14 2.14 -3.96
C GLU A 543 -15.08 1.33 -4.70
N PHE A 544 -13.94 1.13 -4.04
CA PHE A 544 -12.83 0.36 -4.59
C PHE A 544 -12.23 -0.54 -3.52
N ARG A 545 -11.97 -1.81 -3.87
CA ARG A 545 -11.25 -2.75 -3.01
C ARG A 545 -10.54 -3.80 -3.84
N GLY A 546 -9.23 -3.91 -3.69
CA GLY A 546 -8.46 -5.04 -4.24
C GLY A 546 -8.62 -5.21 -5.75
N GLY A 547 -8.60 -4.11 -6.52
CA GLY A 547 -8.76 -4.15 -7.98
C GLY A 547 -10.19 -4.34 -8.48
N HIS A 548 -11.17 -4.28 -7.58
CA HIS A 548 -12.59 -4.37 -7.89
C HIS A 548 -13.32 -3.08 -7.51
N SER A 549 -14.37 -2.77 -8.26
CA SER A 549 -15.30 -1.67 -7.99
C SER A 549 -16.72 -2.20 -7.98
N LYS A 550 -17.65 -1.40 -7.44
CA LYS A 550 -19.09 -1.61 -7.59
C LYS A 550 -19.62 -0.81 -8.77
N PHE A 551 -20.84 -1.14 -9.17
CA PHE A 551 -21.63 -0.40 -10.13
C PHE A 551 -23.10 -0.41 -9.72
N VAL A 552 -23.87 0.52 -10.26
CA VAL A 552 -25.30 0.72 -9.97
C VAL A 552 -26.13 0.70 -11.25
N SER A 553 -27.44 0.60 -11.09
CA SER A 553 -28.43 0.71 -12.18
C SER A 553 -29.58 1.58 -11.72
N ALA A 554 -30.11 2.42 -12.61
CA ALA A 554 -31.35 3.16 -12.36
C ALA A 554 -32.61 2.29 -12.55
N LYS A 555 -32.47 1.11 -13.17
CA LYS A 555 -33.59 0.20 -13.45
C LYS A 555 -33.83 -0.79 -12.31
N TYR A 556 -32.75 -1.35 -11.76
CA TYR A 556 -32.77 -2.43 -10.78
C TYR A 556 -31.83 -2.16 -9.60
N TYR A 557 -32.16 -2.66 -8.41
CA TYR A 557 -31.26 -2.62 -7.26
C TYR A 557 -30.07 -3.57 -7.45
N ILE A 558 -28.85 -3.16 -7.11
CA ILE A 558 -27.66 -4.03 -7.17
C ILE A 558 -27.14 -4.24 -5.75
N ASP A 559 -26.93 -5.51 -5.38
CA ASP A 559 -26.44 -5.85 -4.05
C ASP A 559 -25.10 -5.14 -3.74
N LYS A 560 -25.01 -4.51 -2.55
CA LYS A 560 -23.82 -3.80 -2.08
C LYS A 560 -22.59 -4.70 -1.93
N ASN A 561 -22.75 -6.01 -1.93
CA ASN A 561 -21.67 -7.00 -1.90
C ASN A 561 -21.23 -7.44 -3.30
N ASN A 562 -21.83 -6.92 -4.36
CA ASN A 562 -21.44 -7.25 -5.74
C ASN A 562 -20.24 -6.40 -6.17
N TRP A 563 -19.11 -7.06 -6.38
CA TRP A 563 -17.85 -6.44 -6.80
C TRP A 563 -17.43 -7.02 -8.16
N VAL A 564 -16.99 -6.16 -9.06
CA VAL A 564 -16.51 -6.55 -10.40
C VAL A 564 -15.16 -5.95 -10.71
N LEU A 565 -14.45 -6.55 -11.66
CA LEU A 565 -13.11 -6.14 -12.05
C LEU A 565 -13.11 -4.69 -12.55
N ALA A 566 -12.39 -3.82 -11.83
CA ALA A 566 -12.28 -2.39 -12.15
C ALA A 566 -11.56 -2.13 -13.48
N SER A 567 -10.77 -3.10 -13.96
CA SER A 567 -10.04 -3.03 -15.23
C SER A 567 -10.85 -3.45 -16.45
N SER A 568 -12.09 -3.90 -16.27
CA SER A 568 -12.96 -4.33 -17.36
C SER A 568 -13.97 -3.25 -17.73
N THR A 569 -14.32 -3.19 -19.01
CA THR A 569 -15.47 -2.43 -19.53
C THR A 569 -16.80 -3.17 -19.32
N MET A 570 -16.75 -4.40 -18.78
CA MET A 570 -17.89 -5.32 -18.60
C MET A 570 -18.53 -5.80 -19.92
N LYS A 571 -17.87 -5.56 -21.06
CA LYS A 571 -18.27 -6.06 -22.38
C LYS A 571 -18.47 -7.57 -22.40
N TYR A 572 -17.64 -8.33 -21.68
CA TYR A 572 -17.72 -9.80 -21.56
C TYR A 572 -19.02 -10.29 -20.88
N LYS A 573 -19.72 -9.40 -20.17
CA LYS A 573 -21.05 -9.64 -19.60
C LYS A 573 -22.16 -8.97 -20.41
N TYR A 574 -21.86 -8.53 -21.63
CA TYR A 574 -22.79 -7.80 -22.52
C TYR A 574 -23.41 -6.58 -21.83
N ARG A 575 -22.61 -5.83 -21.08
CA ARG A 575 -23.03 -4.62 -20.37
C ARG A 575 -22.20 -3.41 -20.81
N LYS A 576 -22.83 -2.25 -20.78
CA LYS A 576 -22.21 -0.94 -20.97
C LYS A 576 -22.19 -0.21 -19.64
N VAL A 577 -21.00 0.21 -19.21
CA VAL A 577 -20.82 0.85 -17.89
C VAL A 577 -20.26 2.25 -18.07
N GLY A 578 -21.13 3.23 -17.90
CA GLY A 578 -20.76 4.64 -17.89
C GLY A 578 -20.46 5.15 -16.50
N PHE A 579 -20.39 6.47 -16.37
CA PHE A 579 -20.14 7.12 -15.09
C PHE A 579 -20.61 8.57 -15.10
N ARG A 580 -20.72 9.11 -13.89
CA ARG A 580 -20.94 10.52 -13.61
C ARG A 580 -19.86 11.02 -12.68
N VAL A 581 -19.62 12.32 -12.70
CA VAL A 581 -18.69 12.98 -11.79
C VAL A 581 -19.49 13.74 -10.74
N CYS A 582 -19.00 13.72 -9.51
CA CYS A 582 -19.53 14.56 -8.45
C CYS A 582 -18.41 15.18 -7.62
N TYR A 583 -18.75 16.25 -6.90
CA TYR A 583 -17.92 16.85 -5.86
C TYR A 583 -18.82 17.34 -4.72
N GLU A 584 -18.26 17.50 -3.53
CA GLU A 584 -19.02 17.88 -2.34
C GLU A 584 -18.58 19.24 -1.77
N THR A 585 -19.53 19.95 -1.16
CA THR A 585 -19.28 21.15 -0.37
C THR A 585 -19.93 20.99 1.02
N PRO A 586 -19.39 21.61 2.08
CA PRO A 586 -20.06 21.67 3.38
C PRO A 586 -21.40 22.40 3.26
N LYS A 587 -22.39 22.03 4.09
CA LYS A 587 -23.69 22.72 4.13
C LYS A 587 -23.61 24.20 4.51
N ASP A 588 -22.54 24.62 5.18
CA ASP A 588 -22.34 25.99 5.65
C ASP A 588 -21.45 26.81 4.70
N ILE A 589 -21.95 27.13 3.52
CA ILE A 589 -21.48 28.30 2.75
C ILE A 589 -22.69 29.20 2.55
N LYS A 590 -22.92 30.10 3.51
CA LYS A 590 -23.80 31.27 3.34
C LYS A 590 -23.12 32.34 2.51
#